data_AF-A0A2E4G6K4-F1
#
_entry.id   AF-A0A2E4G6K4-F1
#
_cell.length_a   1.000
_cell.length_b   1.000
_cell.length_c   1.000
_cell.angle_alpha   90.00
_cell.angle_beta   90.00
_cell.angle_gamma   90.00
#
_symmetry.space_group_name_H-M   'P 1'
#
loop_
_entity.id
_entity.type
_entity.pdbx_description
1 polymer ?
#
loop_
_entity_poly.entity_id
_entity_poly.type
_entity_poly.pdbx_seq_one_letter_code
_entity_poly.pdbx_strand_id
1 'polypeptide(L)'
;MNKMGGEPETNSFLNAEQVENHSGEENTLRSEAEKALRRYFNHMGEEPVTDLHRLVISEVEIPLLEAVMRYTGNNQSKASIMLGLNRGTLRTKLKNYGLL
;
A
#
# COMPACT_ATOMS: atom_id res chain seq x y z
N MET A 1 20.37 52.91 41.27
CA MET A 1 20.89 53.13 39.91
C MET A 1 20.02 52.39 38.91
N ASN A 2 19.54 53.12 37.88
CA ASN A 2 19.03 52.70 36.56
C ASN A 2 19.47 51.28 36.08
N LYS A 3 18.71 50.52 35.26
CA LYS A 3 17.70 50.87 34.26
C LYS A 3 17.01 49.60 33.72
N MET A 4 15.72 49.73 33.41
CA MET A 4 14.93 49.16 32.29
C MET A 4 15.40 47.89 31.55
N GLY A 5 14.44 46.99 31.30
CA GLY A 5 14.40 46.26 30.02
C GLY A 5 13.46 45.04 29.95
N GLY A 6 12.22 45.27 29.50
CA GLY A 6 11.50 44.40 28.55
C GLY A 6 10.92 43.06 29.01
N GLU A 7 9.58 42.99 29.10
CA GLU A 7 8.81 41.82 28.62
C GLU A 7 8.89 41.82 27.06
N PRO A 8 8.96 40.67 26.37
CA PRO A 8 7.73 39.92 26.10
C PRO A 8 7.85 38.38 26.04
N GLU A 9 6.74 37.74 26.40
CA GLU A 9 6.16 36.52 25.81
C GLU A 9 7.04 35.68 24.87
N THR A 10 7.40 34.47 25.29
CA THR A 10 7.57 33.37 24.33
C THR A 10 6.96 32.07 24.86
N ASN A 11 5.75 31.85 24.36
CA ASN A 11 5.13 30.58 24.04
C ASN A 11 4.79 29.61 25.18
N SER A 12 3.49 29.57 25.43
CA SER A 12 2.71 28.33 25.45
C SER A 12 2.97 27.48 24.18
N PHE A 13 4.15 26.88 24.07
CA PHE A 13 4.41 25.84 23.10
C PHE A 13 3.75 24.55 23.63
N LEU A 14 2.58 24.26 23.08
CA LEU A 14 2.21 22.94 22.57
C LEU A 14 3.05 21.76 23.12
N ASN A 15 2.84 21.38 24.39
CA ASN A 15 3.14 20.02 24.83
C ASN A 15 1.84 19.21 24.79
N ALA A 16 1.35 19.00 23.56
CA ALA A 16 0.27 18.06 23.24
C ALA A 16 0.82 16.86 22.44
N GLU A 17 2.11 16.58 22.53
CA GLU A 17 2.77 15.54 21.71
C GLU A 17 3.50 14.52 22.58
N GLN A 18 2.77 13.91 23.52
CA GLN A 18 3.15 12.64 24.15
C GLN A 18 1.88 11.80 24.38
N VAL A 19 1.06 11.63 23.34
CA VAL A 19 0.20 10.44 23.25
C VAL A 19 0.90 9.55 22.24
N GLU A 20 1.83 8.73 22.74
CA GLU A 20 2.32 7.57 22.02
C GLU A 20 1.11 6.68 21.71
N ASN A 21 0.54 6.87 20.53
CA ASN A 21 -0.47 5.97 19.98
C ASN A 21 0.25 4.69 19.54
N HIS A 22 0.66 3.87 20.51
CA HIS A 22 0.96 2.47 20.28
C HIS A 22 -0.35 1.68 20.14
N SER A 23 -1.20 2.06 19.17
CA SER A 23 -2.20 1.15 18.65
C SER A 23 -1.50 0.24 17.66
N GLY A 24 -1.39 -1.06 17.97
CA GLY A 24 -0.77 -2.04 17.08
C GLY A 24 -1.26 -1.84 15.65
N GLU A 25 -0.36 -1.39 14.77
CA GLU A 25 -0.67 -1.30 13.35
C GLU A 25 -0.99 -2.72 12.89
N GLU A 26 -2.26 -3.03 12.70
CA GLU A 26 -2.65 -4.24 12.00
C GLU A 26 -1.96 -4.20 10.63
N ASN A 27 -1.03 -5.13 10.39
CA ASN A 27 -0.29 -5.28 9.13
C ASN A 27 -1.24 -5.77 8.03
N THR A 28 -2.19 -4.92 7.66
CA THR A 28 -3.16 -5.18 6.60
C THR A 28 -2.52 -4.92 5.25
N LEU A 29 -2.97 -5.63 4.22
CA LEU A 29 -2.55 -5.37 2.84
C LEU A 29 -2.80 -3.91 2.42
N ARG A 30 -3.86 -3.28 2.95
CA ARG A 30 -4.14 -1.86 2.74
C ARG A 30 -3.02 -0.98 3.29
N SER A 31 -2.65 -1.17 4.56
CA SER A 31 -1.58 -0.39 5.20
C SER A 31 -0.22 -0.59 4.50
N GLU A 32 0.08 -1.80 4.05
CA GLU A 32 1.32 -2.09 3.33
C GLU A 32 1.33 -1.49 1.92
N ALA A 33 0.19 -1.49 1.22
CA ALA A 33 0.06 -0.80 -0.06
C ALA A 33 0.24 0.72 0.07
N GLU A 34 -0.35 1.34 1.10
CA GLU A 34 -0.17 2.77 1.40
C GLU A 34 1.30 3.11 1.70
N LYS A 35 1.97 2.28 2.53
CA LYS A 35 3.41 2.42 2.82
C LYS A 35 4.25 2.29 1.55
N ALA A 36 3.94 1.33 0.67
CA ALA A 36 4.64 1.14 -0.60
C ALA A 36 4.47 2.31 -1.56
N LEU A 37 3.24 2.81 -1.73
CA LEU A 37 2.95 3.96 -2.59
C LEU A 37 3.62 5.24 -2.09
N ARG A 38 3.59 5.50 -0.77
CA ARG A 38 4.30 6.64 -0.18
C ARG A 38 5.79 6.58 -0.47
N ARG A 39 6.41 5.41 -0.32
CA ARG A 39 7.81 5.22 -0.71
C ARG A 39 7.99 5.50 -2.19
N TYR A 40 7.19 4.91 -3.07
CA TYR A 40 7.30 5.11 -4.51
C TYR A 40 7.29 6.59 -4.91
N PHE A 41 6.30 7.36 -4.44
CA PHE A 41 6.21 8.79 -4.76
C PHE A 41 7.36 9.63 -4.21
N ASN A 42 7.90 9.29 -3.04
CA ASN A 42 9.08 9.96 -2.50
C ASN A 42 10.34 9.76 -3.36
N HIS A 43 10.39 8.72 -4.21
CA HIS A 43 11.52 8.45 -5.10
C HIS A 43 11.33 9.01 -6.52
N MET A 44 10.09 9.34 -6.92
CA MET A 44 9.75 9.70 -8.31
C MET A 44 10.09 11.15 -8.70
N GLY A 45 10.51 12.01 -7.75
CA GLY A 45 10.86 13.40 -8.04
C GLY A 45 9.68 14.17 -8.69
N GLU A 46 9.97 14.96 -9.73
CA GLU A 46 8.96 15.74 -10.49
C GLU A 46 8.51 15.06 -11.80
N GLU A 47 8.97 13.84 -12.08
CA GLU A 47 8.68 13.19 -13.36
C GLU A 47 7.23 12.67 -13.41
N PRO A 48 6.47 12.89 -14.50
CA PRO A 48 5.08 12.43 -14.59
C PRO A 48 5.00 10.90 -14.58
N VAL A 49 4.21 10.36 -13.65
CA VAL A 49 3.92 8.92 -13.57
C VAL A 49 2.80 8.56 -14.53
N THR A 50 3.04 7.59 -15.42
CA THR A 50 2.01 7.00 -16.28
C THR A 50 1.76 5.53 -15.91
N ASP A 51 0.57 5.02 -16.23
CA ASP A 51 0.18 3.62 -16.03
C ASP A 51 0.30 3.05 -14.58
N LEU A 52 0.40 3.92 -13.57
CA LEU A 52 0.58 3.50 -12.16
C LEU A 52 -0.50 2.52 -11.69
N HIS A 53 -1.76 2.73 -12.07
CA HIS A 53 -2.83 1.81 -11.73
C HIS A 53 -2.55 0.39 -12.26
N ARG A 54 -2.09 0.27 -13.52
CA ARG A 54 -1.77 -1.04 -14.10
C ARG A 54 -0.60 -1.69 -13.37
N LEU A 55 0.44 -0.91 -13.06
CA LEU A 55 1.61 -1.37 -12.31
C LEU A 55 1.20 -1.93 -10.94
N VAL A 56 0.43 -1.16 -10.15
CA VAL A 56 0.01 -1.57 -8.82
C VAL A 56 -0.89 -2.80 -8.87
N ILE A 57 -1.85 -2.84 -9.79
CA ILE A 57 -2.73 -4.00 -9.93
C ILE A 57 -1.94 -5.26 -10.33
N SER A 58 -0.94 -5.17 -11.21
CA SER A 58 -0.13 -6.34 -11.55
C SER A 58 0.69 -6.87 -10.37
N GLU A 59 1.25 -5.99 -9.54
CA GLU A 59 2.02 -6.37 -8.35
C GLU A 59 1.17 -7.12 -7.31
N VAL A 60 -0.14 -6.86 -7.28
CA VAL A 60 -1.07 -7.55 -6.36
C VAL A 60 -1.69 -8.78 -7.01
N GLU A 61 -2.06 -8.71 -8.30
CA GLU A 61 -2.72 -9.82 -8.99
C GLU A 61 -1.82 -11.03 -9.17
N ILE A 62 -0.55 -10.85 -9.53
CA ILE A 62 0.38 -11.97 -9.74
C ILE A 62 0.48 -12.87 -8.49
N PRO A 63 0.86 -12.36 -7.29
CA PRO A 63 0.98 -13.21 -6.11
C PRO A 63 -0.36 -13.80 -5.66
N LEU A 64 -1.47 -13.09 -5.85
CA LEU A 64 -2.82 -13.62 -5.58
C LEU A 64 -3.13 -14.83 -6.46
N LEU A 65 -2.91 -14.70 -7.78
CA LEU A 65 -3.19 -15.77 -8.74
C LEU A 65 -2.30 -16.98 -8.49
N GLU A 66 -1.00 -16.77 -8.26
CA GLU A 66 -0.09 -17.86 -7.93
C GLU A 66 -0.48 -18.58 -6.63
N ALA A 67 -0.80 -17.83 -5.58
CA ALA A 67 -1.18 -18.42 -4.29
C ALA A 67 -2.44 -19.27 -4.42
N VAL A 68 -3.45 -18.80 -5.14
CA VAL A 68 -4.68 -19.56 -5.36
C VAL A 68 -4.44 -20.75 -6.28
N MET A 69 -3.66 -20.61 -7.34
CA MET A 69 -3.33 -21.73 -8.23
C MET A 69 -2.57 -22.82 -7.48
N ARG A 70 -1.58 -22.47 -6.65
CA ARG A 70 -0.89 -23.43 -5.75
C ARG A 70 -1.86 -24.08 -4.78
N TYR A 71 -2.67 -23.29 -4.08
CA TYR A 71 -3.64 -23.79 -3.08
C TYR A 71 -4.66 -24.77 -3.70
N THR A 72 -5.06 -24.51 -4.94
CA THR A 72 -6.03 -25.35 -5.68
C THR A 72 -5.39 -26.48 -6.48
N GLY A 73 -4.07 -26.70 -6.37
CA GLY A 73 -3.35 -27.74 -7.11
C GLY A 73 -3.42 -27.54 -8.62
N ASN A 74 -3.29 -26.30 -9.09
CA ASN A 74 -3.43 -25.86 -10.48
C ASN A 74 -4.81 -26.14 -11.11
N ASN A 75 -5.84 -26.41 -10.30
CA ASN A 75 -7.20 -26.60 -10.79
C ASN A 75 -7.88 -25.25 -11.06
N GLN A 76 -7.84 -24.81 -12.32
CA GLN A 76 -8.40 -23.52 -12.74
C GLN A 76 -9.90 -23.37 -12.44
N SER A 77 -10.69 -24.44 -12.48
CA SER A 77 -12.13 -24.35 -12.17
C SER A 77 -12.37 -24.07 -10.68
N LYS A 78 -11.59 -24.69 -9.79
CA LYS A 78 -11.64 -24.40 -8.34
C LYS A 78 -11.10 -23.00 -8.05
N ALA A 79 -9.98 -22.63 -8.67
CA ALA A 79 -9.38 -21.31 -8.54
C ALA A 79 -10.35 -20.20 -8.98
N SER A 80 -11.05 -20.37 -10.09
CA SER A 80 -11.99 -19.36 -10.59
C SER A 80 -13.17 -19.15 -9.65
N ILE A 81 -13.68 -20.23 -9.03
CA ILE A 81 -14.72 -20.13 -8.01
C ILE A 81 -14.19 -19.39 -6.76
N MET A 82 -13.00 -19.76 -6.27
CA MET A 82 -12.38 -19.12 -5.10
C MET A 82 -12.11 -17.62 -5.32
N LEU A 83 -11.64 -17.25 -6.51
CA LEU A 83 -11.36 -15.86 -6.88
C LEU A 83 -12.63 -15.07 -7.25
N GLY A 84 -13.78 -15.74 -7.40
CA GLY A 84 -15.01 -15.10 -7.88
C GLY A 84 -14.92 -14.62 -9.34
N LEU A 85 -14.09 -15.27 -10.16
CA LEU A 85 -13.86 -14.91 -11.56
C LEU A 85 -14.55 -15.89 -12.49
N ASN A 86 -14.96 -15.43 -13.67
CA ASN A 86 -15.24 -16.34 -14.77
C ASN A 86 -13.96 -17.11 -15.14
N ARG A 87 -14.07 -18.41 -15.43
CA ARG A 87 -12.93 -19.26 -15.80
C ARG A 87 -12.16 -18.72 -17.02
N GLY A 88 -12.85 -18.17 -18.01
CA GLY A 88 -12.23 -17.53 -19.18
C GLY A 88 -11.36 -16.33 -18.78
N THR A 89 -11.87 -15.49 -17.87
CA THR A 89 -11.12 -14.35 -17.32
C THR A 89 -9.88 -14.81 -16.54
N LEU A 90 -10.01 -15.81 -15.67
CA LEU A 90 -8.86 -16.38 -14.95
C LEU A 90 -7.80 -16.87 -15.95
N ARG A 91 -8.20 -17.64 -16.97
CA ARG A 91 -7.27 -18.16 -17.97
C ARG A 91 -6.53 -17.05 -18.72
N THR A 92 -7.24 -15.99 -19.11
CA THR A 92 -6.63 -14.83 -19.77
C THR A 92 -5.63 -14.13 -18.86
N LYS A 93 -5.96 -13.93 -17.57
CA LYS A 93 -5.04 -13.35 -16.59
C LYS A 93 -3.79 -14.21 -16.40
N LEU A 94 -3.94 -15.53 -16.22
CA LEU A 94 -2.80 -16.44 -16.10
C LEU A 94 -1.88 -16.38 -17.33
N LYS A 95 -2.45 -16.35 -18.55
CA LYS A 95 -1.66 -16.20 -19.78
C LYS A 95 -0.92 -14.86 -19.83
N ASN A 96 -1.58 -13.76 -19.48
CA ASN A 96 -0.99 -12.42 -19.51
C ASN A 96 0.21 -12.28 -18.55
N TYR A 97 0.19 -13.01 -17.43
CA TYR A 97 1.27 -13.02 -16.45
C TYR A 97 2.26 -14.19 -16.62
N GLY A 98 2.15 -15.00 -17.68
CA GLY A 98 3.08 -16.10 -17.94
C GLY A 98 2.95 -17.29 -16.98
N LEU A 99 1.77 -17.50 -16.39
CA LEU A 99 1.48 -18.54 -15.39
C LEU A 99 0.75 -19.77 -15.98
N LEU A 100 0.73 -19.92 -17.31
CA LEU A 100 -0.03 -20.96 -18.02
C LEU A 100 0.81 -21.68 -19.07
#